data_AF-A0A972AG96-F1
#
_entry.id   AF-A0A972AG96-F1
#
_cell.length_a   1.000
_cell.length_b   1.000
_cell.length_c   1.000
_cell.angle_alpha   90.00
_cell.angle_beta   90.00
_cell.angle_gamma   90.00
#
_symmetry.space_group_name_H-M   'P 1'
#
loop_
_entity.id
_entity.type
_entity.pdbx_description
1 polymer ?
#
loop_
_entity_poly.entity_id
_entity_poly.type
_entity_poly.pdbx_seq_one_letter_code
_entity_poly.pdbx_strand_id
1 'polypeptide(L)'
;MTQDNQPSQSTWDKWKPPVEETPKRKWLTRSIIMLVLFAVSFAIAYHQGFRWGLPFVINAHPLSDGFFVVGLFVTSVGLLVWISSTGFFDIFTYAFRSMLVMFTPFVKPENFPNFYDYKTMRADKRQKAEFTTLVMGLVFIVLSLLMLWIYYS
;
A
#
# COMPACT_ATOMS: atom_id res chain seq x y z
N MET A 1 28.61 12.08 -40.27
CA MET A 1 28.62 11.17 -39.10
C MET A 1 28.45 12.08 -37.90
N THR A 2 27.32 12.14 -37.20
CA THR A 2 26.55 11.05 -36.57
C THR A 2 25.06 11.40 -36.55
N GLN A 3 24.19 10.50 -37.02
CA GLN A 3 22.76 10.61 -36.74
C GLN A 3 22.52 10.14 -35.31
N ASP A 4 21.92 11.04 -34.53
CA ASP A 4 21.36 10.84 -33.20
C ASP A 4 20.38 9.66 -33.19
N ASN A 5 20.70 8.65 -32.39
CA ASN A 5 19.99 7.39 -32.28
C ASN A 5 18.94 7.53 -31.16
N GLN A 6 17.85 8.26 -31.44
CA GLN A 6 16.68 8.33 -30.56
C GLN A 6 15.86 7.02 -30.67
N PRO A 7 15.48 6.38 -29.56
CA PRO A 7 14.72 5.14 -29.59
C PRO A 7 13.35 5.37 -30.26
N SER A 8 13.03 4.57 -31.29
CA SER A 8 11.77 4.66 -32.03
C SER A 8 10.59 4.45 -31.09
N GLN A 9 9.81 5.50 -30.83
CA GLN A 9 8.57 5.39 -30.06
C GLN A 9 7.63 4.39 -30.73
N SER A 10 7.07 3.47 -29.94
CA SER A 10 6.22 2.40 -30.46
C SER A 10 4.88 2.96 -30.92
N THR A 11 4.35 2.49 -32.04
CA THR A 11 3.03 2.92 -32.57
C THR A 11 1.87 2.64 -31.60
N TRP A 12 2.09 1.77 -30.62
CA TRP A 12 1.16 1.43 -29.55
C TRP A 12 0.97 2.56 -28.53
N ASP A 13 1.91 3.50 -28.42
CA ASP A 13 1.81 4.64 -27.51
C ASP A 13 0.84 5.72 -28.03
N LYS A 14 0.52 5.68 -29.34
CA LYS A 14 -0.36 6.65 -30.02
C LYS A 14 -1.84 6.54 -29.64
N TRP A 15 -2.28 5.37 -29.17
CA TRP A 15 -3.70 5.08 -28.86
C TRP A 15 -3.99 4.96 -27.37
N LYS A 16 -2.99 5.12 -26.49
CA LYS A 16 -3.27 5.26 -25.07
C LYS A 16 -3.93 6.62 -24.85
N PRO A 17 -5.21 6.67 -24.45
CA PRO A 17 -5.80 7.94 -24.07
C PRO A 17 -4.92 8.54 -22.96
N PRO A 18 -4.63 9.85 -22.97
CA PRO A 18 -3.97 10.48 -21.85
C PRO A 18 -4.88 10.27 -20.64
N VAL A 19 -4.47 9.36 -19.75
CA VAL A 19 -5.12 9.19 -18.45
C VAL A 19 -4.66 10.38 -17.61
N GLU A 20 -5.17 11.57 -17.94
CA GLU A 20 -5.09 12.73 -17.08
C GLU A 20 -5.92 12.40 -15.85
N GLU A 21 -5.26 11.81 -14.86
CA GLU A 21 -5.83 11.67 -13.53
C GLU A 21 -5.99 13.07 -12.94
N THR A 22 -7.14 13.69 -13.24
CA THR A 22 -7.50 14.97 -12.66
C THR A 22 -7.38 14.88 -11.14
N PRO A 23 -6.88 15.94 -10.46
CA PRO A 23 -6.72 15.91 -9.02
C PRO A 23 -8.04 15.53 -8.32
N LYS A 24 -9.18 15.99 -8.86
CA LYS A 24 -10.53 15.64 -8.38
C LYS A 24 -10.76 14.13 -8.26
N ARG A 25 -10.33 13.33 -9.24
CA ARG A 25 -10.52 11.86 -9.21
C ARG A 25 -9.71 11.22 -8.08
N LYS A 26 -8.50 11.69 -7.82
CA LYS A 26 -7.66 11.19 -6.70
C LYS A 26 -8.29 11.47 -5.33
N TRP A 27 -8.85 12.66 -5.15
CA TRP A 27 -9.56 13.01 -3.92
C TRP A 27 -10.83 12.15 -3.73
N LEU A 28 -11.62 11.97 -4.79
CA LEU A 28 -12.81 11.11 -4.75
C LEU A 28 -12.47 9.67 -4.37
N THR A 29 -11.46 9.07 -4.99
CA THR A 29 -11.04 7.70 -4.66
C THR A 29 -10.60 7.60 -3.19
N ARG A 30 -9.84 8.58 -2.68
CA ARG A 30 -9.44 8.62 -1.26
C ARG A 30 -10.64 8.76 -0.33
N SER A 31 -11.61 9.60 -0.67
CA SER A 31 -12.85 9.75 0.11
C SER A 31 -13.68 8.47 0.13
N ILE A 32 -13.81 7.78 -1.00
CA ILE A 32 -14.53 6.50 -1.08
C ILE A 32 -13.84 5.45 -0.20
N ILE A 33 -12.50 5.34 -0.28
CA ILE A 33 -11.73 4.41 0.55
C ILE A 33 -11.94 4.72 2.03
N MET A 34 -11.91 6.00 2.44
CA MET A 34 -12.19 6.39 3.84
C MET A 34 -13.59 5.99 4.29
N LEU A 35 -14.61 6.22 3.46
CA LEU A 35 -15.98 5.83 3.79
C LEU A 35 -16.13 4.31 3.93
N VAL A 36 -15.48 3.53 3.05
CA VAL A 36 -15.48 2.07 3.14
C VAL A 36 -14.80 1.61 4.43
N LEU A 37 -13.62 2.15 4.75
CA LEU A 37 -12.91 1.80 5.99
C LEU A 37 -13.70 2.17 7.24
N PHE A 38 -14.34 3.33 7.24
CA PHE A 38 -15.22 3.77 8.32
C PHE A 38 -16.43 2.83 8.47
N ALA A 39 -17.09 2.47 7.35
CA ALA A 39 -18.20 1.52 7.37
C ALA A 39 -17.80 0.14 7.87
N VAL A 40 -16.62 -0.36 7.48
CA VAL A 40 -16.07 -1.63 7.98
C VAL A 40 -15.80 -1.55 9.48
N SER A 41 -15.16 -0.47 9.95
CA SER A 41 -14.92 -0.24 11.38
C SER A 41 -16.23 -0.22 12.18
N PHE A 42 -17.24 0.47 11.65
CA PHE A 42 -18.56 0.57 12.28
C PHE A 42 -19.30 -0.77 12.29
N ALA A 43 -19.20 -1.56 11.22
CA ALA A 43 -19.77 -2.90 11.18
C ALA A 43 -19.12 -3.83 12.21
N ILE A 44 -17.79 -3.77 12.37
CA ILE A 44 -17.07 -4.54 13.40
C ILE A 44 -17.54 -4.13 14.80
N ALA A 45 -17.65 -2.83 15.07
CA ALA A 45 -18.16 -2.33 16.36
C ALA A 45 -19.62 -2.78 16.63
N TYR A 46 -20.46 -2.79 15.59
CA TYR A 46 -21.83 -3.29 15.68
C TYR A 46 -21.86 -4.79 16.03
N HIS A 47 -21.01 -5.60 15.37
CA HIS A 47 -20.89 -7.02 15.67
C HIS A 47 -20.35 -7.31 17.08
N GLN A 48 -19.50 -6.44 17.62
CA GLN A 48 -18.93 -6.59 18.96
C GLN A 48 -19.86 -6.13 20.10
N GLY A 49 -21.08 -5.68 19.77
CA GLY A 49 -22.11 -5.40 20.77
C GLY A 49 -22.35 -3.92 21.05
N PHE A 50 -21.96 -3.02 20.13
CA PHE A 50 -22.37 -1.62 20.20
C PHE A 50 -23.90 -1.50 20.23
N ARG A 51 -24.45 -0.85 21.26
CA ARG A 51 -25.90 -0.59 21.39
C ARG A 51 -26.14 0.89 21.65
N TRP A 52 -27.04 1.49 20.86
CA TRP A 52 -27.40 2.92 20.91
C TRP A 52 -28.00 3.41 22.25
N GLY A 53 -28.38 2.51 23.16
CA GLY A 53 -28.97 2.84 24.46
C GLY A 53 -28.03 2.68 25.66
N LEU A 54 -26.76 2.32 25.47
CA LEU A 54 -25.79 2.14 26.56
C LEU A 54 -24.94 3.41 26.77
N PRO A 55 -24.44 3.65 28.00
CA PRO A 55 -23.54 4.77 28.28
C PRO A 55 -22.25 4.66 27.46
N PHE A 56 -21.69 5.83 27.11
CA PHE A 56 -20.54 5.95 26.20
C PHE A 56 -19.34 5.10 26.63
N VAL A 57 -19.10 4.98 27.94
CA VAL A 57 -18.01 4.17 28.51
C VAL A 57 -18.12 2.70 28.07
N ILE A 58 -19.30 2.08 28.16
CA ILE A 58 -19.47 0.66 27.78
C ILE A 58 -19.30 0.46 26.27
N ASN A 59 -19.74 1.44 25.48
CA ASN A 59 -19.60 1.42 24.02
C ASN A 59 -18.18 1.78 23.52
N ALA A 60 -17.33 2.36 24.37
CA ALA A 60 -15.98 2.79 23.99
C ALA A 60 -15.07 1.59 23.66
N HIS A 61 -15.23 0.46 24.35
CA HIS A 61 -14.48 -0.78 24.08
C HIS A 61 -14.73 -1.33 22.65
N PRO A 62 -15.97 -1.66 22.24
CA PRO A 62 -16.22 -2.19 20.89
C PRO A 62 -15.93 -1.18 19.76
N LEU A 63 -16.04 0.12 20.03
CA LEU A 63 -15.61 1.17 19.08
C LEU A 63 -14.09 1.19 18.93
N SER A 64 -13.36 1.15 20.05
CA SER A 64 -11.88 1.13 20.06
C SER A 64 -11.33 -0.06 19.29
N ASP A 65 -11.86 -1.26 19.52
CA ASP A 65 -11.42 -2.49 18.84
C ASP A 65 -11.69 -2.43 17.33
N GLY A 66 -12.85 -1.92 16.91
CA GLY A 66 -13.16 -1.71 15.50
C GLY A 66 -12.17 -0.77 14.82
N PHE A 67 -11.88 0.38 15.43
CA PHE A 67 -10.91 1.33 14.91
C PHE A 67 -9.48 0.79 14.93
N PHE A 68 -9.13 -0.02 15.94
CA PHE A 68 -7.82 -0.65 16.05
C PHE A 68 -7.56 -1.61 14.91
N VAL A 69 -8.49 -2.54 14.64
CA VAL A 69 -8.33 -3.56 13.58
C VAL A 69 -8.19 -2.89 12.22
N VAL A 70 -9.06 -1.92 11.92
CA VAL A 70 -8.99 -1.20 10.64
C VAL A 70 -7.71 -0.37 10.53
N GLY A 71 -7.33 0.33 11.60
CA GLY A 71 -6.08 1.10 11.67
C GLY A 71 -4.84 0.23 11.47
N LEU A 72 -4.81 -0.96 12.09
CA LEU A 72 -3.72 -1.93 11.96
C LEU A 72 -3.59 -2.44 10.52
N PHE A 73 -4.71 -2.80 9.89
CA PHE A 73 -4.71 -3.24 8.49
C PHE A 73 -4.22 -2.15 7.53
N VAL A 74 -4.75 -0.94 7.66
CA VAL A 74 -4.36 0.20 6.79
C VAL A 74 -2.91 0.58 7.00
N THR A 75 -2.44 0.62 8.25
CA THR A 75 -1.03 0.89 8.58
C THR A 75 -0.12 -0.19 8.02
N SER A 76 -0.51 -1.47 8.10
CA SER A 76 0.26 -2.58 7.55
C SER A 76 0.42 -2.46 6.04
N VAL A 77 -0.67 -2.17 5.31
CA VAL A 77 -0.63 -1.94 3.86
C VAL A 77 0.20 -0.69 3.53
N GLY A 78 0.02 0.40 4.28
CA GLY A 78 0.80 1.63 4.11
C GLY A 78 2.29 1.43 4.31
N LEU A 79 2.67 0.64 5.33
CA LEU A 79 4.06 0.28 5.62
C LEU A 79 4.64 -0.60 4.51
N LEU A 80 3.85 -1.55 3.99
CA LEU A 80 4.25 -2.40 2.88
C LEU A 80 4.49 -1.58 1.60
N VAL A 81 3.60 -0.63 1.29
CA VAL A 81 3.78 0.29 0.16
C VAL A 81 5.04 1.14 0.36
N TRP A 82 5.26 1.65 1.58
CA TRP A 82 6.46 2.41 1.90
C TRP A 82 7.74 1.57 1.70
N ILE A 83 7.82 0.37 2.25
CA ILE A 83 9.01 -0.48 2.13
C ILE A 83 9.23 -0.94 0.67
N SER A 84 8.15 -1.09 -0.11
CA SER A 84 8.22 -1.37 -1.55
C SER A 84 8.84 -0.24 -2.36
N SER A 85 8.56 1.00 -1.99
CA SER A 85 9.17 2.16 -2.63
C SER A 85 10.68 2.23 -2.41
N THR A 86 11.17 1.76 -1.25
CA THR A 86 12.59 1.73 -0.87
C THR A 86 13.38 0.60 -1.53
N GLY A 87 12.72 -0.32 -2.25
CA GLY A 87 13.36 -1.37 -3.07
C GLY A 87 13.70 -2.63 -2.31
N PHE A 88 13.21 -2.73 -1.08
CA PHE A 88 13.26 -3.96 -0.31
C PHE A 88 12.63 -5.12 -1.08
N PHE A 89 11.48 -4.88 -1.73
CA PHE A 89 10.80 -5.89 -2.55
C PHE A 89 11.58 -6.30 -3.81
N ASP A 90 12.47 -5.46 -4.34
CA ASP A 90 13.29 -5.80 -5.51
C ASP A 90 14.39 -6.80 -5.11
N ILE A 91 15.02 -6.57 -3.97
CA ILE A 91 15.99 -7.49 -3.35
C ILE A 91 15.30 -8.80 -2.95
N PHE A 92 14.11 -8.71 -2.33
CA PHE A 92 13.33 -9.88 -1.94
C PHE A 92 12.93 -10.74 -3.15
N THR A 93 12.48 -10.12 -4.24
CA THR A 93 12.12 -10.83 -5.48
C THR A 93 13.33 -11.54 -6.08
N TYR A 94 14.50 -10.90 -6.07
CA TYR A 94 15.73 -11.53 -6.54
C TYR A 94 16.15 -12.71 -5.68
N ALA A 95 16.11 -12.56 -4.35
CA ALA A 95 16.39 -13.66 -3.43
C ALA A 95 15.43 -14.84 -3.66
N PHE A 96 14.14 -14.57 -3.86
CA PHE A 96 13.13 -15.61 -4.14
C PHE A 96 13.38 -16.31 -5.48
N ARG A 97 13.70 -15.54 -6.54
CA ARG A 97 14.11 -16.11 -7.83
C ARG A 97 15.37 -16.96 -7.71
N SER A 98 16.36 -16.48 -6.98
CA SER A 98 17.61 -17.20 -6.73
C SER A 98 17.37 -18.50 -5.96
N MET A 99 16.47 -18.47 -4.97
CA MET A 99 16.05 -19.65 -4.22
C MET A 99 15.34 -20.65 -5.14
N LEU A 100 14.36 -20.21 -5.94
CA LEU A 100 13.63 -21.08 -6.88
C LEU A 100 14.54 -21.69 -7.97
N VAL A 101 15.53 -20.94 -8.47
CA VAL A 101 16.52 -21.44 -9.43
C VAL A 101 17.40 -22.51 -8.80
N MET A 102 17.77 -22.37 -7.53
CA MET A 102 18.52 -23.40 -6.79
C MET A 102 17.75 -24.72 -6.66
N PHE A 103 16.41 -24.67 -6.63
CA PHE A 103 15.54 -25.85 -6.64
C PHE A 103 15.23 -26.38 -8.04
N THR A 104 15.68 -25.72 -9.11
CA THR A 104 15.42 -26.13 -10.50
C THR A 104 16.70 -26.63 -11.17
N PRO A 105 16.88 -27.95 -11.36
CA PRO A 105 18.14 -28.53 -11.85
C PRO A 105 18.46 -28.27 -13.34
N PHE A 106 17.63 -27.50 -14.07
CA PHE A 106 17.72 -27.33 -15.53
C PHE A 106 18.13 -25.94 -16.03
N VAL A 107 18.52 -25.00 -15.14
CA VAL A 107 18.85 -23.63 -15.54
C VAL A 107 20.36 -23.42 -15.57
N LYS A 108 20.92 -23.27 -16.78
CA LYS A 108 22.36 -23.00 -16.99
C LYS A 108 22.74 -21.59 -16.50
N PRO A 109 23.87 -21.42 -15.79
CA PRO A 109 24.28 -20.17 -15.14
C PRO A 109 24.75 -19.04 -16.09
N GLU A 110 24.89 -19.31 -17.39
CA GLU A 110 25.54 -18.41 -18.35
C GLU A 110 24.60 -17.35 -18.98
N ASN A 111 23.28 -17.47 -18.77
CA ASN A 111 22.27 -16.57 -19.35
C ASN A 111 21.64 -15.60 -18.34
N PHE A 112 22.29 -15.33 -17.19
CA PHE A 112 21.77 -14.35 -16.22
C PHE A 112 22.30 -12.95 -16.54
N PRO A 113 21.48 -12.03 -17.08
CA PRO A 113 21.86 -10.63 -17.16
C PRO A 113 22.09 -10.09 -15.74
N ASN A 114 23.17 -9.34 -15.60
CA ASN A 114 23.74 -8.88 -14.34
C ASN A 114 22.68 -8.16 -13.49
N PHE A 115 22.60 -8.49 -12.18
CA PHE A 115 21.65 -7.90 -11.23
C PHE A 115 21.73 -6.36 -11.19
N TYR A 116 22.89 -5.81 -11.58
CA TYR A 116 23.13 -4.38 -11.72
C TYR A 116 22.28 -3.69 -12.79
N ASP A 117 22.12 -4.30 -13.97
CA ASP A 117 21.35 -3.69 -15.09
C ASP A 117 19.84 -3.73 -14.85
N TYR A 118 19.36 -4.73 -14.10
CA TYR A 118 17.94 -4.77 -13.71
C TYR A 118 17.59 -3.73 -12.64
N LYS A 119 18.55 -3.44 -11.74
CA LYS A 119 18.40 -2.47 -10.64
C LYS A 119 18.41 -1.03 -11.16
N THR A 120 19.23 -0.72 -12.16
CA THR A 120 19.32 0.62 -12.77
C THR A 120 18.08 0.95 -13.63
N MET A 121 17.58 -0.01 -14.41
CA MET A 121 16.39 0.19 -15.25
C MET A 121 15.08 0.32 -14.45
N ARG A 122 14.99 -0.27 -13.24
CA ARG A 122 13.85 -0.11 -12.34
C ARG A 122 13.97 1.07 -11.37
N ALA A 123 15.18 1.48 -11.02
CA ALA A 123 15.42 2.66 -10.19
C ALA A 123 14.88 3.95 -10.85
N ASP A 124 14.98 4.06 -12.18
CA ASP A 124 14.49 5.23 -12.93
C ASP A 124 12.96 5.30 -13.06
N LYS A 125 12.25 4.19 -12.83
CA LYS A 125 10.77 4.15 -12.86
C LYS A 125 10.11 4.25 -11.48
N ARG A 126 10.88 4.52 -10.43
CA ARG A 126 10.34 4.61 -9.07
C ARG A 126 9.37 5.78 -8.95
N GLN A 127 8.09 5.45 -8.90
CA GLN A 127 7.07 6.37 -8.41
C GLN A 127 7.40 6.73 -6.96
N LYS A 128 7.35 8.03 -6.66
CA LYS A 128 7.56 8.57 -5.32
C LYS A 128 6.59 7.87 -4.36
N ALA A 129 7.12 7.37 -3.25
CA ALA A 129 6.32 6.75 -2.21
C ALA A 129 5.27 7.73 -1.70
N GLU A 130 3.99 7.41 -1.88
CA GLU A 130 2.91 8.18 -1.29
C GLU A 130 2.80 7.81 0.20
N PHE A 131 3.48 8.57 1.06
CA PHE A 131 3.40 8.45 2.53
C PHE A 131 1.98 8.66 3.08
N THR A 132 1.08 9.23 2.26
CA THR A 132 -0.30 9.57 2.60
C THR A 132 -1.06 8.40 3.24
N THR A 133 -0.91 7.17 2.73
CA THR A 133 -1.65 6.00 3.24
C THR A 133 -1.13 5.55 4.61
N LEU A 134 0.18 5.67 4.85
CA LEU A 134 0.81 5.32 6.14
C LEU A 134 0.33 6.27 7.25
N VAL A 135 0.33 7.57 6.97
CA VAL A 135 -0.11 8.60 7.93
C VAL A 135 -1.58 8.39 8.32
N MET A 136 -2.44 8.02 7.38
CA MET A 136 -3.85 7.76 7.65
C MET A 136 -4.09 6.57 8.58
N GLY A 137 -3.38 5.46 8.37
CA GLY A 137 -3.47 4.29 9.26
C GLY A 137 -3.02 4.62 10.69
N LEU A 138 -1.94 5.38 10.82
CA LEU A 138 -1.39 5.80 12.10
C LEU A 138 -2.37 6.69 12.89
N VAL A 139 -3.05 7.61 12.21
CA VAL A 139 -4.11 8.44 12.83
C VAL A 139 -5.24 7.58 13.39
N PHE A 140 -5.66 6.52 12.67
CA PHE A 140 -6.69 5.60 13.15
C PHE A 140 -6.26 4.81 14.39
N ILE A 141 -4.99 4.38 14.45
CA ILE A 141 -4.45 3.69 15.64
C ILE A 141 -4.41 4.64 16.84
N VAL A 142 -3.95 5.88 16.65
CA VAL A 142 -3.94 6.89 17.72
C VAL A 142 -5.35 7.17 18.23
N LEU A 143 -6.34 7.29 17.33
CA LEU A 143 -7.73 7.51 17.70
C LEU A 143 -8.31 6.33 18.51
N SER A 144 -7.99 5.10 18.12
CA SER A 144 -8.36 3.89 18.86
C SER A 144 -7.77 3.90 20.28
N LEU A 145 -6.48 4.19 20.42
CA LEU A 145 -5.82 4.28 21.72
C LEU A 145 -6.43 5.35 22.63
N LEU A 146 -6.85 6.49 22.06
CA LEU A 146 -7.55 7.53 22.81
C LEU A 146 -8.91 7.05 23.33
N MET A 147 -9.68 6.32 22.52
CA MET A 147 -10.95 5.74 22.97
C MET A 147 -10.74 4.67 24.05
N LEU A 148 -9.70 3.85 23.93
CA LEU A 148 -9.34 2.87 24.95
C LEU A 148 -8.90 3.54 26.26
N TRP A 149 -8.13 4.63 26.17
CA TRP A 149 -7.74 5.41 27.34
C TRP A 149 -8.95 5.93 28.10
N ILE A 150 -9.93 6.51 27.39
CA ILE A 150 -11.17 7.02 27.98
C ILE A 150 -12.00 5.91 28.63
N TYR A 151 -11.95 4.69 28.10
CA TYR A 151 -12.61 3.54 28.74
C TYR A 151 -11.96 3.15 30.08
N TYR A 152 -10.63 3.30 30.19
CA TYR A 152 -9.87 2.89 31.36
C TYR A 152 -9.71 4.00 32.42
N SER A 153 -10.01 5.27 32.11
CA SER A 153 -9.98 6.39 33.07
C SER A 153 -11.30 6.58 33.78
#